data_AF-A6GC38-F1
#
_entry.id   AF-A6GC38-F1
#
_cell.length_a   1.000
_cell.length_b   1.000
_cell.length_c   1.000
_cell.angle_alpha   90.00
_cell.angle_beta   90.00
_cell.angle_gamma   90.00
#
_symmetry.space_group_name_H-M   'P 1'
#
loop_
_entity.id
_entity.type
_entity.pdbx_description
1 polymer ?
#
loop_
_entity_poly.entity_id
_entity_poly.type
_entity_poly.pdbx_seq_one_letter_code
_entity_poly.pdbx_strand_id
1 'polypeptide(L)'
;MKPATPRVSDDRARLRAGRVSVAVAAALVLIGALRFATDTLHELDPEYWRALEGGPLRYLVRAPSDGSLAGELNAQFFKLLAMPAGLGLVWLGYRFGSGTLETKAAQFRDPVIRAVWLGSFLAGFTLIELEKQFHMLGMGTMMLEGERAWLNHVIHVVGFGLAWMLGSVLAFEPLRQGELELERELDALVSQAEAKP
;
A
#
# COMPACT_ATOMS: atom_id res chain seq x y z
N MET A 1 40.92 4.27 9.94
CA MET A 1 40.33 2.95 9.61
C MET A 1 39.78 3.08 8.20
N LYS A 2 40.26 2.33 7.20
CA LYS A 2 39.69 2.43 5.84
C LYS A 2 38.25 1.91 5.88
N PRO A 3 37.25 2.64 5.34
CA PRO A 3 35.90 2.10 5.23
C PRO A 3 35.98 0.84 4.38
N ALA A 4 35.44 -0.26 4.89
CA ALA A 4 35.37 -1.51 4.16
C ALA A 4 34.56 -1.25 2.88
N THR A 5 35.16 -1.49 1.71
CA THR A 5 34.43 -1.45 0.45
C THR A 5 33.24 -2.42 0.55
N PRO A 6 32.00 -1.97 0.28
CA PRO A 6 30.84 -2.86 0.30
C PRO A 6 31.09 -4.04 -0.62
N ARG A 7 30.83 -5.27 -0.14
CA ARG A 7 31.04 -6.46 -0.96
C ARG A 7 29.98 -6.48 -2.07
N VAL A 8 30.35 -6.89 -3.28
CA VAL A 8 29.44 -7.00 -4.44
C VAL A 8 28.19 -7.85 -4.14
N SER A 9 28.24 -8.76 -3.16
CA SER A 9 27.09 -9.50 -2.65
C SER A 9 26.02 -8.61 -2.02
N ASP A 10 26.44 -7.55 -1.33
CA ASP A 10 25.58 -6.67 -0.55
C ASP A 10 24.84 -5.72 -1.48
N ASP A 11 25.50 -5.23 -2.54
CA ASP A 11 24.88 -4.43 -3.60
C ASP A 11 23.72 -5.17 -4.27
N ARG A 12 23.93 -6.45 -4.62
CA ARG A 12 22.88 -7.25 -5.27
C ARG A 12 21.68 -7.46 -4.34
N ALA A 13 21.93 -7.67 -3.04
CA ALA A 13 20.87 -7.81 -2.06
C ALA A 13 20.07 -6.51 -1.90
N ARG A 14 20.74 -5.37 -1.80
CA ARG A 14 20.11 -4.03 -1.74
C ARG A 14 19.27 -3.74 -2.98
N LEU A 15 19.83 -3.95 -4.17
CA LEU A 15 19.11 -3.79 -5.44
C LEU A 15 17.86 -4.67 -5.51
N ARG A 16 17.97 -5.93 -5.05
CA ARG A 16 16.83 -6.84 -4.98
C ARG A 16 15.77 -6.33 -4.01
N ALA A 17 16.16 -5.91 -2.81
CA ALA A 17 15.24 -5.39 -1.79
C ALA A 17 14.49 -4.15 -2.28
N GLY A 18 15.18 -3.22 -2.96
CA GLY A 18 14.57 -2.03 -3.55
C GLY A 18 13.54 -2.40 -4.62
N ARG A 19 13.90 -3.29 -5.55
CA ARG A 19 13.00 -3.76 -6.62
C ARG A 19 11.79 -4.50 -6.08
N VAL A 20 11.99 -5.38 -5.10
CA VAL A 20 10.89 -6.12 -4.45
C VAL A 20 9.94 -5.15 -3.76
N SER A 21 10.46 -4.15 -3.04
CA SER A 21 9.63 -3.15 -2.37
C SER A 21 8.79 -2.33 -3.35
N VAL A 22 9.38 -1.91 -4.47
CA VAL A 22 8.64 -1.25 -5.55
C VAL A 22 7.58 -2.17 -6.15
N ALA A 23 7.92 -3.43 -6.45
CA ALA A 23 6.98 -4.38 -7.04
C ALA A 23 5.79 -4.65 -6.10
N VAL A 24 6.05 -4.84 -4.80
CA VAL A 24 5.01 -5.03 -3.78
C VAL A 24 4.13 -3.79 -3.68
N ALA A 25 4.72 -2.59 -3.56
CA ALA A 25 3.96 -1.35 -3.46
C ALA A 25 3.11 -1.11 -4.71
N ALA A 26 3.69 -1.30 -5.91
CA ALA A 26 2.97 -1.14 -7.17
C ALA A 26 1.82 -2.16 -7.31
N ALA A 27 2.04 -3.43 -6.96
CA ALA A 27 1.00 -4.44 -6.98
C ALA A 27 -0.17 -4.08 -6.04
N LEU A 28 0.14 -3.63 -4.82
CA LEU A 28 -0.88 -3.18 -3.87
C LEU A 28 -1.66 -1.97 -4.40
N VAL A 29 -0.98 -0.99 -5.00
CA VAL A 29 -1.65 0.17 -5.63
C VAL A 29 -2.54 -0.26 -6.79
N LEU A 30 -2.10 -1.20 -7.64
CA LEU A 30 -2.91 -1.73 -8.73
C LEU A 30 -4.15 -2.47 -8.21
N ILE A 31 -4.01 -3.27 -7.15
CA ILE A 31 -5.13 -3.92 -6.47
C ILE A 31 -6.10 -2.88 -5.90
N GLY A 32 -5.58 -1.84 -5.25
CA GLY A 32 -6.39 -0.75 -4.71
C GLY A 32 -7.12 0.06 -5.79
N ALA A 33 -6.45 0.36 -6.90
CA ALA A 33 -7.04 1.08 -8.04
C ALA A 33 -8.11 0.23 -8.74
N LEU A 34 -7.84 -1.06 -8.94
CA LEU A 34 -8.82 -2.01 -9.45
C LEU A 34 -10.05 -2.06 -8.53
N ARG A 35 -9.83 -2.14 -7.21
CA ARG A 35 -10.92 -2.12 -6.25
C ARG A 35 -11.74 -0.84 -6.36
N PHE A 36 -11.09 0.32 -6.32
CA PHE A 36 -11.75 1.62 -6.45
C PHE A 36 -12.58 1.69 -7.73
N ALA A 37 -12.02 1.30 -8.88
CA ALA A 37 -12.74 1.29 -10.15
C ALA A 37 -13.97 0.37 -10.10
N THR A 38 -13.84 -0.81 -9.50
CA THR A 38 -14.94 -1.78 -9.40
C THR A 38 -15.99 -1.39 -8.36
N ASP A 39 -15.61 -0.64 -7.32
CA ASP A 39 -16.53 -0.02 -6.37
C ASP A 39 -17.36 1.05 -7.08
N THR A 40 -16.71 1.94 -7.83
CA THR A 40 -17.39 2.97 -8.63
C THR A 40 -18.29 2.37 -9.71
N LEU A 41 -17.82 1.33 -10.41
CA LEU A 41 -18.65 0.64 -11.42
C LEU A 41 -19.88 0.01 -10.78
N HIS A 42 -19.76 -0.59 -9.59
CA HIS A 42 -20.91 -1.16 -8.88
C HIS A 42 -21.94 -0.10 -8.48
N GLU A 43 -21.53 1.14 -8.20
CA GLU A 43 -22.45 2.25 -7.93
C GLU A 43 -23.20 2.72 -9.18
N LEU A 44 -22.57 2.61 -10.36
CA LEU A 44 -23.18 3.00 -11.64
C LEU A 44 -24.05 1.89 -12.26
N ASP A 45 -23.59 0.65 -12.16
CA ASP A 45 -24.23 -0.57 -12.63
C ASP A 45 -23.99 -1.69 -11.60
N PRO A 46 -24.96 -1.97 -10.70
CA PRO A 46 -24.83 -3.01 -9.70
C PRO A 46 -24.64 -4.43 -10.25
N GLU A 47 -24.96 -4.66 -11.53
CA GLU A 47 -24.94 -5.96 -12.18
C GLU A 47 -23.77 -6.15 -13.15
N TYR A 48 -22.84 -5.18 -13.25
CA TYR A 48 -21.69 -5.21 -14.19
C TYR A 48 -20.86 -6.50 -14.11
N TRP A 49 -20.81 -7.12 -12.92
CA TRP A 49 -20.07 -8.35 -12.66
C TRP A 49 -20.67 -9.60 -13.34
N ARG A 50 -21.94 -9.56 -13.77
CA ARG A 50 -22.62 -10.71 -14.41
C ARG A 50 -21.92 -11.17 -15.69
N ALA A 51 -21.27 -10.26 -16.41
CA ALA A 51 -20.47 -10.61 -17.58
C ALA A 51 -19.27 -11.53 -17.27
N LEU A 52 -18.87 -11.62 -15.99
CA LEU A 52 -17.75 -12.45 -15.50
C LEU A 52 -18.25 -13.69 -14.74
N GLU A 53 -19.55 -13.93 -14.70
CA GLU A 53 -20.15 -15.05 -13.97
C GLU A 53 -19.64 -16.42 -14.50
N GLY A 54 -19.38 -17.35 -13.58
CA GLY A 54 -18.83 -18.67 -13.91
C GLY A 54 -17.34 -18.69 -14.25
N GLY A 55 -16.65 -17.54 -14.30
CA GLY A 55 -15.22 -17.43 -14.57
C GLY A 55 -14.38 -17.00 -13.36
N PRO A 56 -13.06 -17.30 -13.36
CA PRO A 56 -12.17 -16.93 -12.26
C PRO A 56 -11.95 -15.41 -12.14
N LEU A 57 -12.18 -14.66 -13.22
CA LEU A 57 -12.02 -13.20 -13.24
C LEU A 57 -13.04 -12.49 -12.34
N ARG A 58 -14.15 -13.13 -11.99
CA ARG A 58 -15.13 -12.61 -11.02
C ARG A 58 -14.47 -12.25 -9.69
N TYR A 59 -13.46 -13.00 -9.25
CA TYR A 59 -12.76 -12.77 -7.98
C TYR A 59 -11.72 -11.65 -8.04
N LEU A 60 -11.56 -10.96 -9.19
CA LEU A 60 -10.72 -9.77 -9.34
C LEU A 60 -11.53 -8.47 -9.27
N VAL A 61 -12.86 -8.55 -9.32
CA VAL A 61 -13.73 -7.36 -9.27
C VAL A 61 -14.60 -7.40 -8.02
N ARG A 62 -15.30 -6.30 -7.72
CA ARG A 62 -16.36 -6.29 -6.71
C ARG A 62 -17.58 -7.06 -7.23
N ALA A 63 -17.76 -8.28 -6.74
CA ALA A 63 -18.96 -9.07 -7.01
C ALA A 63 -19.62 -9.50 -5.67
N PRO A 64 -20.93 -9.79 -5.66
CA PRO A 64 -21.56 -10.44 -4.52
C PRO A 64 -20.89 -11.79 -4.22
N SER A 65 -20.81 -12.15 -2.94
CA SER A 65 -20.37 -13.47 -2.55
C SER A 65 -21.33 -14.52 -3.13
N ASP A 66 -20.77 -15.56 -3.74
CA ASP A 66 -21.50 -16.74 -4.22
C ASP A 66 -21.71 -17.79 -3.11
N GLY A 67 -21.37 -17.44 -1.85
CA GLY A 67 -21.40 -18.36 -0.71
C GLY A 67 -20.20 -19.32 -0.66
N SER A 68 -19.27 -19.25 -1.63
CA SER A 68 -18.01 -19.98 -1.56
C SER A 68 -17.00 -19.24 -0.67
N LEU A 69 -16.03 -19.97 -0.14
CA LEU A 69 -14.90 -19.39 0.57
C LEU A 69 -14.17 -18.35 -0.30
N ALA A 70 -14.03 -18.59 -1.61
CA ALA A 70 -13.38 -17.66 -2.53
C ALA A 70 -14.18 -16.36 -2.72
N GLY A 71 -15.51 -16.45 -2.77
CA GLY A 71 -16.41 -15.29 -2.85
C GLY A 71 -16.38 -14.44 -1.58
N GLU A 72 -16.43 -15.09 -0.41
CA GLU A 72 -16.28 -14.40 0.87
C GLU A 72 -14.91 -13.74 1.00
N LEU A 73 -13.85 -14.47 0.64
CA LEU A 73 -12.49 -13.95 0.64
C LEU A 73 -12.32 -12.78 -0.34
N ASN A 74 -12.89 -12.82 -1.54
CA ASN A 74 -12.85 -11.69 -2.48
C ASN A 74 -13.48 -10.42 -1.87
N ALA A 75 -14.65 -10.55 -1.23
CA ALA A 75 -15.32 -9.42 -0.59
C ALA A 75 -14.48 -8.79 0.54
N GLN A 76 -13.76 -9.63 1.31
CA GLN A 76 -12.96 -9.17 2.45
C GLN A 76 -11.52 -8.79 2.13
N PHE A 77 -10.85 -9.49 1.20
CA PHE A 77 -9.45 -9.24 0.85
C PHE A 77 -9.24 -7.83 0.31
N PHE A 78 -10.17 -7.33 -0.51
CA PHE A 78 -10.08 -5.97 -1.02
C PHE A 78 -10.16 -4.92 0.09
N LYS A 79 -11.01 -5.13 1.10
CA LYS A 79 -11.11 -4.23 2.26
C LYS A 79 -9.87 -4.32 3.15
N LEU A 80 -9.35 -5.53 3.34
CA LEU A 80 -8.14 -5.80 4.10
C LEU A 80 -6.92 -5.11 3.48
N LEU A 81 -6.83 -5.13 2.15
CA LEU A 81 -5.71 -4.57 1.39
C LEU A 81 -5.86 -3.08 1.09
N ALA A 82 -7.00 -2.46 1.38
CA ALA A 82 -7.24 -1.05 1.06
C ALA A 82 -6.24 -0.09 1.76
N MET A 83 -5.98 -0.30 3.06
CA MET A 83 -4.95 0.48 3.78
C MET A 83 -3.52 0.14 3.35
N PRO A 84 -3.14 -1.15 3.19
CA PRO A 84 -1.86 -1.51 2.56
C PRO A 84 -1.64 -0.89 1.17
N ALA A 85 -2.68 -0.81 0.34
CA ALA A 85 -2.64 -0.15 -0.97
C ALA A 85 -2.41 1.36 -0.85
N GLY A 86 -3.16 2.03 0.03
CA GLY A 86 -2.94 3.45 0.33
C GLY A 86 -1.53 3.72 0.85
N LEU A 87 -1.01 2.89 1.75
CA LEU A 87 0.37 3.01 2.23
C LEU A 87 1.39 2.75 1.12
N GLY A 88 1.14 1.78 0.24
CA GLY A 88 1.96 1.52 -0.94
C GLY A 88 2.07 2.75 -1.84
N LEU A 89 0.95 3.46 -2.05
CA LEU A 89 0.93 4.72 -2.80
C LEU A 89 1.75 5.82 -2.10
N VAL A 90 1.56 6.01 -0.79
CA VAL A 90 2.33 6.97 0.00
C VAL A 90 3.82 6.65 -0.08
N TRP A 91 4.20 5.38 0.09
CA TRP A 91 5.58 4.93 0.01
C TRP A 91 6.20 5.19 -1.37
N LEU A 92 5.48 4.90 -2.46
CA LEU A 92 5.93 5.22 -3.83
C LEU A 92 6.15 6.73 -4.00
N GLY A 93 5.27 7.55 -3.43
CA GLY A 93 5.41 9.00 -3.38
C GLY A 93 6.71 9.43 -2.70
N TYR A 94 7.02 8.89 -1.51
CA TYR A 94 8.30 9.13 -0.84
C TYR A 94 9.49 8.62 -1.66
N ARG A 95 9.41 7.41 -2.21
CA ARG A 95 10.51 6.76 -2.93
C ARG A 95 10.96 7.55 -4.15
N PHE A 96 10.01 8.07 -4.91
CA PHE A 96 10.24 8.81 -6.15
C PHE A 96 10.18 10.34 -5.96
N GLY A 97 9.96 10.83 -4.74
CA GLY A 97 10.08 12.24 -4.39
C GLY A 97 11.51 12.77 -4.42
N SER A 98 11.70 14.01 -4.00
CA SER A 98 13.02 14.64 -3.87
C SER A 98 13.76 14.17 -2.62
N GLY A 99 15.09 14.38 -2.57
CA GLY A 99 15.95 14.01 -1.44
C GLY A 99 16.66 12.66 -1.59
N THR A 100 17.56 12.39 -0.65
CA THR A 100 18.33 11.13 -0.60
C THR A 100 17.45 9.96 -0.13
N LEU A 101 17.87 8.72 -0.42
CA LEU A 101 17.14 7.53 0.04
C LEU A 101 17.08 7.45 1.56
N GLU A 102 18.14 7.87 2.24
CA GLU A 102 18.18 7.95 3.71
C GLU A 102 17.15 8.94 4.26
N THR A 103 17.10 10.17 3.73
CA THR A 103 16.13 11.18 4.18
C THR A 103 14.70 10.71 3.95
N LYS A 104 14.43 10.12 2.78
CA LYS A 104 13.11 9.54 2.45
C LYS A 104 12.73 8.42 3.41
N ALA A 105 13.68 7.53 3.71
CA ALA A 105 13.48 6.43 4.65
C ALA A 105 13.18 6.95 6.06
N ALA A 106 13.94 7.93 6.54
CA ALA A 106 13.75 8.53 7.86
C ALA A 106 12.37 9.18 8.00
N GLN A 107 11.97 9.99 7.02
CA GLN A 107 10.66 10.64 7.03
C GLN A 107 9.51 9.63 6.94
N PHE A 108 9.61 8.63 6.07
CA PHE A 108 8.56 7.61 5.95
C PHE A 108 8.48 6.72 7.20
N ARG A 109 9.60 6.45 7.87
CA ARG A 109 9.64 5.60 9.07
C ARG A 109 9.23 6.34 10.34
N ASP A 110 9.08 7.66 10.30
CA ASP A 110 8.56 8.43 11.43
C ASP A 110 7.20 7.85 11.88
N PRO A 111 7.09 7.34 13.11
CA PRO A 111 5.88 6.70 13.59
C PRO A 111 4.69 7.66 13.67
N VAL A 112 4.93 8.96 13.89
CA VAL A 112 3.89 9.99 13.92
C VAL A 112 3.36 10.21 12.50
N ILE A 113 4.23 10.40 11.52
CA ILE A 113 3.82 10.56 10.11
C ILE A 113 3.03 9.34 9.64
N ARG A 114 3.51 8.13 9.96
CA ARG A 114 2.81 6.89 9.63
C ARG A 114 1.45 6.77 10.31
N ALA A 115 1.37 7.12 11.59
CA ALA A 115 0.12 7.11 12.33
C ALA A 115 -0.89 8.11 11.75
N VAL A 116 -0.44 9.28 11.29
CA VAL A 116 -1.31 10.25 10.59
C VAL A 116 -1.88 9.63 9.32
N TRP A 117 -1.05 9.09 8.42
CA TRP A 117 -1.55 8.48 7.18
C TRP A 117 -2.50 7.31 7.44
N LEU A 118 -2.08 6.35 8.26
CA LEU A 118 -2.88 5.16 8.54
C LEU A 118 -4.15 5.48 9.35
N GLY A 119 -4.05 6.45 10.27
CA GLY A 119 -5.19 6.96 11.02
C GLY A 119 -6.20 7.67 10.12
N SER A 120 -5.74 8.48 9.16
CA SER A 120 -6.60 9.10 8.16
C SER A 120 -7.31 8.06 7.28
N PHE A 121 -6.61 7.00 6.86
CA PHE A 121 -7.25 5.91 6.11
C PHE A 121 -8.30 5.18 6.97
N LEU A 122 -7.97 4.80 8.20
CA LEU A 122 -8.90 4.13 9.11
C LEU A 122 -10.14 4.99 9.39
N ALA A 123 -9.96 6.28 9.64
CA ALA A 123 -11.06 7.22 9.83
C ALA A 123 -11.94 7.33 8.57
N GLY A 124 -11.32 7.47 7.39
CA GLY A 124 -12.04 7.50 6.11
C GLY A 124 -12.87 6.24 5.87
N PHE A 125 -12.29 5.05 6.06
CA PHE A 125 -13.03 3.79 5.93
C PHE A 125 -14.14 3.67 6.97
N THR A 126 -13.90 4.07 8.21
CA THR A 126 -14.94 4.08 9.25
C THR A 126 -16.10 4.98 8.87
N LEU A 127 -15.84 6.19 8.34
CA LEU A 127 -16.89 7.09 7.87
C LEU A 127 -17.70 6.51 6.71
N ILE A 128 -17.04 5.84 5.76
CA ILE A 128 -17.72 5.14 4.65
C ILE A 128 -18.62 4.02 5.19
N GLU A 129 -18.16 3.26 6.17
CA GLU A 129 -18.96 2.17 6.75
C GLU A 129 -20.14 2.70 7.58
N LEU A 130 -19.95 3.79 8.34
CA LEU A 130 -21.05 4.47 9.01
C LEU A 130 -22.08 5.01 8.01
N GLU A 131 -21.63 5.54 6.87
CA GLU A 131 -22.53 5.98 5.82
C GLU A 131 -23.37 4.83 5.25
N LYS A 132 -22.75 3.68 4.97
CA LYS A 132 -23.46 2.49 4.49
C LYS A 132 -24.50 1.97 5.50
N GLN A 133 -24.27 2.18 6.79
CA GLN A 133 -25.18 1.73 7.85
C GLN A 133 -26.33 2.70 8.11
N PHE A 134 -26.06 4.00 8.06
CA PHE A 134 -26.96 5.02 8.60
C PHE A 134 -27.41 6.07 7.57
N HIS A 135 -26.86 6.05 6.34
CA HIS A 135 -27.15 7.01 5.26
C HIS A 135 -27.06 8.49 5.73
N MET A 136 -26.09 8.80 6.59
CA MET A 136 -25.96 10.07 7.29
C MET A 136 -25.50 11.25 6.40
N LEU A 137 -24.77 10.95 5.33
CA LEU A 137 -24.08 11.88 4.43
C LEU A 137 -24.74 11.93 3.05
N GLY A 138 -25.72 11.08 2.77
CA GLY A 138 -26.48 11.04 1.53
C GLY A 138 -25.67 10.61 0.31
N MET A 139 -24.58 9.85 0.50
CA MET A 139 -23.66 9.48 -0.57
C MET A 139 -24.12 8.27 -1.41
N GLY A 140 -25.28 7.69 -1.09
CA GLY A 140 -25.86 6.57 -1.86
C GLY A 140 -25.08 5.25 -1.75
N THR A 141 -24.08 5.16 -0.88
CA THR A 141 -23.29 3.95 -0.68
C THR A 141 -24.11 2.90 0.07
N MET A 142 -24.30 1.72 -0.54
CA MET A 142 -25.07 0.61 0.02
C MET A 142 -24.15 -0.51 0.52
N MET A 143 -24.59 -1.21 1.57
CA MET A 143 -24.02 -2.50 1.95
C MET A 143 -24.29 -3.52 0.84
N LEU A 144 -23.28 -4.30 0.46
CA LEU A 144 -23.49 -5.47 -0.40
C LEU A 144 -24.26 -6.54 0.37
N GLU A 145 -25.05 -7.34 -0.35
CA GLU A 145 -25.71 -8.50 0.21
C GLU A 145 -24.68 -9.46 0.85
N GLY A 146 -24.90 -9.80 2.13
CA GLY A 146 -23.99 -10.62 2.92
C GLY A 146 -22.93 -9.86 3.73
N GLU A 147 -22.77 -8.54 3.54
CA GLU A 147 -21.86 -7.76 4.37
C GLU A 147 -22.41 -7.54 5.78
N ARG A 148 -21.53 -7.62 6.78
CA ARG A 148 -21.84 -7.32 8.18
C ARG A 148 -20.98 -6.15 8.63
N ALA A 149 -21.61 -5.07 9.09
CA ALA A 149 -20.89 -3.86 9.41
C ALA A 149 -19.80 -4.04 10.49
N TRP A 150 -20.09 -4.79 11.56
CA TRP A 150 -19.08 -5.08 12.58
C TRP A 150 -17.87 -5.83 12.02
N LEU A 151 -18.10 -6.74 11.05
CA LEU A 151 -17.03 -7.50 10.40
C LEU A 151 -16.18 -6.59 9.51
N ASN A 152 -16.80 -5.65 8.80
CA ASN A 152 -16.08 -4.63 8.02
C ASN A 152 -15.15 -3.81 8.93
N HIS A 153 -15.63 -3.41 10.11
CA HIS A 153 -14.81 -2.68 11.09
C HIS A 153 -13.61 -3.50 11.59
N VAL A 154 -13.83 -4.77 11.95
CA VAL A 154 -12.73 -5.67 12.35
C VAL A 154 -11.70 -5.79 11.23
N ILE A 155 -12.14 -5.96 9.98
CA ILE A 155 -11.25 -6.12 8.83
C ILE A 155 -10.45 -4.85 8.55
N HIS A 156 -11.03 -3.67 8.74
CA HIS A 156 -10.28 -2.41 8.67
C HIS A 156 -9.22 -2.32 9.77
N VAL A 157 -9.51 -2.75 11.00
CA VAL A 157 -8.51 -2.81 12.08
C VAL A 157 -7.38 -3.78 11.74
N VAL A 158 -7.69 -4.96 11.20
CA VAL A 158 -6.66 -5.90 10.74
C VAL A 158 -5.85 -5.31 9.58
N GLY A 159 -6.52 -4.66 8.62
CA GLY A 159 -5.88 -3.97 7.50
C GLY A 159 -4.94 -2.85 7.94
N PHE A 160 -5.31 -2.10 8.98
CA PHE A 160 -4.46 -1.11 9.64
C PHE A 160 -3.20 -1.77 10.21
N GLY A 161 -3.34 -2.88 10.93
CA GLY A 161 -2.21 -3.65 11.47
C GLY A 161 -1.27 -4.16 10.38
N LEU A 162 -1.83 -4.70 9.30
CA LEU A 162 -1.05 -5.16 8.14
C LEU A 162 -0.31 -4.01 7.45
N ALA A 163 -0.97 -2.87 7.27
CA ALA A 163 -0.33 -1.69 6.71
C ALA A 163 0.80 -1.20 7.64
N TRP A 164 0.59 -1.19 8.95
CA TRP A 164 1.64 -0.88 9.91
C TRP A 164 2.84 -1.82 9.79
N MET A 165 2.62 -3.12 9.69
CA MET A 165 3.74 -4.06 9.49
C MET A 165 4.44 -3.83 8.16
N LEU A 166 3.67 -3.64 7.07
CA LEU A 166 4.20 -3.40 5.73
C LEU A 166 5.11 -2.17 5.67
N GLY A 167 4.73 -1.07 6.35
CA GLY A 167 5.54 0.14 6.41
C GLY A 167 6.92 -0.05 7.04
N SER A 168 7.11 -1.11 7.83
CA SER A 168 8.42 -1.44 8.41
C SER A 168 9.27 -2.34 7.51
N VAL A 169 8.66 -2.98 6.49
CA VAL A 169 9.33 -3.94 5.59
C VAL A 169 9.71 -3.30 4.26
N LEU A 170 8.99 -2.28 3.80
CA LEU A 170 9.31 -1.59 2.54
C LEU A 170 10.67 -0.89 2.63
N ALA A 171 11.58 -1.29 1.74
CA ALA A 171 12.98 -0.89 1.77
C ALA A 171 13.24 0.29 0.83
N PHE A 172 13.82 1.36 1.35
CA PHE A 172 14.35 2.48 0.56
C PHE A 172 15.76 2.16 0.06
N GLU A 173 15.84 1.19 -0.84
CA GLU A 173 17.11 0.75 -1.43
C GLU A 173 17.24 1.18 -2.90
N PRO A 174 18.46 1.26 -3.42
CA PRO A 174 18.73 1.53 -4.84
C PRO A 174 17.99 0.57 -5.79
N LEU A 175 17.57 1.05 -6.95
CA LEU A 175 16.94 0.22 -8.00
C LEU A 175 17.93 -0.19 -9.09
N ARG A 176 18.97 0.62 -9.27
CA ARG A 176 19.95 0.53 -10.36
C ARG A 176 21.36 0.75 -9.81
N GLN A 177 22.34 0.25 -10.53
CA GLN A 177 23.76 0.40 -10.16
C GLN A 177 24.17 1.88 -10.04
N GLY A 178 23.67 2.73 -10.93
CA GLY A 178 23.95 4.17 -10.86
C GLY A 178 23.45 4.86 -9.58
N GLU A 179 22.37 4.37 -8.95
CA GLU A 179 21.93 4.91 -7.65
C GLU A 179 22.90 4.50 -6.52
N LEU A 180 23.47 3.29 -6.57
CA LEU A 180 24.51 2.86 -5.63
C LEU A 180 25.79 3.68 -5.79
N GLU A 181 26.17 3.99 -7.02
CA GLU A 181 27.34 4.81 -7.33
C GLU A 181 27.16 6.24 -6.82
N LEU A 182 26.00 6.84 -7.09
CA LEU A 182 25.64 8.17 -6.58
C LEU A 182 25.65 8.24 -5.04
N GLU A 183 25.14 7.22 -4.35
CA GLU A 183 25.21 7.15 -2.87
C GLU A 183 26.67 7.17 -2.40
N ARG A 184 27.53 6.35 -2.99
CA ARG A 184 28.95 6.29 -2.61
C ARG A 184 29.69 7.59 -2.89
N GLU A 185 29.39 8.23 -4.02
CA GLU A 185 29.96 9.55 -4.34
C GLU A 185 29.53 10.59 -3.31
N LEU A 186 28.25 10.59 -2.91
CA LEU A 186 27.75 11.48 -1.88
C LEU A 186 28.44 11.23 -0.54
N ASP A 187 28.57 9.98 -0.10
CA ASP A 187 29.25 9.61 1.14
C ASP A 187 30.72 10.05 1.15
N ALA A 188 31.39 9.89 0.00
CA ALA A 188 32.77 10.34 -0.17
C ALA A 188 32.90 11.87 -0.09
N LEU A 189 31.94 12.61 -0.65
CA LEU A 189 31.91 14.08 -0.57
C LEU A 189 31.63 14.58 0.84
N VAL A 190 30.67 13.97 1.56
CA VAL A 190 30.37 14.30 2.97
C VAL A 190 31.60 14.07 3.84
N SER A 191 32.25 12.91 3.69
CA SER A 191 33.47 12.58 4.44
C SER A 191 34.61 13.57 4.18
N GLN A 192 34.74 14.09 2.94
CA GLN A 192 35.74 15.10 2.61
C GLN A 192 35.41 16.48 3.17
N ALA A 193 34.13 16.84 3.22
CA ALA A 193 33.67 18.09 3.81
C ALA A 193 33.92 18.10 5.33
N GLU A 194 33.63 16.99 6.02
CA GLU A 194 33.88 16.84 7.46
C GLU A 194 35.38 16.80 7.81
N ALA A 195 36.23 16.35 6.88
CA ALA A 195 37.68 16.30 7.09
C ALA A 195 38.41 17.63 6.82
N LYS A 196 37.73 18.63 6.24
CA LYS A 196 38.28 19.98 6.06
C LYS A 196 37.85 20.86 7.25
N PRO A 197 38.80 21.31 8.10
CA PRO A 197 38.49 22.21 9.22
C PRO A 197 38.04 23.60 8.75
#